data_AF-X1MD21-F1
#
_entry.id   AF-X1MD21-F1
#
_cell.length_a   1.000
_cell.length_b   1.000
_cell.length_c   1.000
_cell.angle_alpha   90.00
_cell.angle_beta   90.00
_cell.angle_gamma   90.00
#
_symmetry.space_group_name_H-M   'P 1'
#
loop_
_entity.id
_entity.type
_entity.pdbx_description
1 polymer ?
#
loop_
_entity_poly.entity_id
_entity_poly.type
_entity_poly.pdbx_seq_one_letter_code
_entity_poly.pdbx_strand_id
1 'polypeptide(L)' 'FSFDFDGNPSINAPSILYIPKIQYPKGFEIIISEGEIEKREDEQLVYIKSKTEGIHTIKIIKKA' A
#
# COMPACT_ATOMS: atom_id res chain seq x y z
N PHE A 1 -8.71 5.75 1.95
CA PHE A 1 -7.40 6.33 2.32
C PHE A 1 -6.63 6.58 1.03
N SER A 2 -5.98 7.73 0.89
CA SER A 2 -5.12 8.07 -0.25
C SER A 2 -3.81 8.63 0.29
N PHE A 3 -2.69 8.17 -0.24
CA PHE A 3 -1.37 8.62 0.19
C PHE A 3 -0.47 8.76 -1.04
N ASP A 4 0.10 9.94 -1.19
CA ASP A 4 1.04 10.26 -2.27
C ASP A 4 2.44 10.38 -1.68
N PHE A 5 3.42 9.78 -2.34
CA PHE A 5 4.82 9.81 -1.92
C PHE A 5 5.76 9.84 -3.12
N ASP A 6 6.95 10.40 -2.91
CA ASP A 6 8.02 10.38 -3.90
C ASP A 6 8.83 9.08 -3.76
N GLY A 7 8.73 8.22 -4.77
CA GLY A 7 9.38 6.91 -4.82
C GLY A 7 10.87 7.05 -5.12
N ASN A 8 11.67 6.24 -4.46
CA ASN A 8 13.10 6.10 -4.75
C ASN A 8 13.46 4.60 -4.82
N PRO A 9 13.74 4.05 -6.02
CA PRO A 9 14.02 2.63 -6.20
C PRO A 9 15.39 2.22 -5.65
N SER A 10 16.26 3.17 -5.27
CA SER A 10 17.50 2.88 -4.55
C SER A 10 17.24 2.48 -3.08
N ILE A 11 16.03 2.71 -2.57
CA ILE A 11 15.63 2.29 -1.22
C ILE A 11 15.07 0.87 -1.28
N ASN A 12 15.81 -0.08 -0.72
CA ASN A 12 15.40 -1.50 -0.70
C ASN A 12 14.31 -1.81 0.34
N ALA A 13 14.16 -0.95 1.35
CA ALA A 13 13.16 -1.11 2.39
C ALA A 13 11.75 -0.78 1.85
N PRO A 14 10.75 -1.67 2.05
CA PRO A 14 9.39 -1.39 1.63
C PRO A 14 8.74 -0.32 2.50
N SER A 15 7.81 0.43 1.91
CA SER A 15 6.82 1.20 2.67
C SER A 15 5.85 0.23 3.35
N ILE A 16 5.63 0.39 4.65
CA ILE A 16 4.76 -0.48 5.44
C ILE A 16 3.54 0.30 5.88
N LEU A 17 2.35 -0.20 5.54
CA LEU A 17 1.07 0.41 5.88
C LEU A 17 0.24 -0.53 6.73
N TYR A 18 -0.18 -0.06 7.91
CA TYR A 18 -1.13 -0.78 8.76
C TYR A 18 -2.57 -0.49 8.32
N ILE A 19 -3.36 -1.55 8.13
CA ILE A 19 -4.77 -1.46 7.71
C ILE A 19 -5.66 -2.08 8.80
N PRO A 20 -6.33 -1.24 9.59
CA PRO A 20 -7.25 -1.69 10.63
C PRO A 20 -8.43 -2.54 10.09
N LYS A 21 -8.66 -3.74 10.66
CA LYS A 21 -9.84 -4.56 10.33
C LYS A 21 -11.16 -3.87 10.70
N ILE A 22 -11.17 -3.05 11.77
CA ILE A 22 -12.39 -2.37 12.23
C ILE A 22 -12.92 -1.32 11.22
N GLN A 23 -12.04 -0.63 10.49
CA GLN A 23 -12.44 0.28 9.41
C GLN A 23 -12.81 -0.45 8.11
N TYR A 24 -12.31 -1.68 7.92
CA TYR A 24 -12.46 -2.50 6.71
C TYR A 24 -12.96 -3.92 7.03
N PRO A 25 -14.14 -4.08 7.66
CA PRO A 25 -14.60 -5.37 8.17
C PRO A 25 -14.92 -6.38 7.06
N LYS A 26 -15.21 -5.92 5.84
CA LYS A 26 -15.41 -6.74 4.64
C LYS A 26 -14.15 -6.82 3.76
N GLY A 27 -13.01 -6.37 4.27
CA GLY A 27 -11.78 -6.22 3.52
C GLY A 27 -11.74 -4.93 2.69
N PHE A 28 -10.72 -4.85 1.85
CA PHE A 28 -10.36 -3.67 1.08
C PHE A 28 -9.69 -4.04 -0.25
N GLU A 29 -9.62 -3.08 -1.15
CA GLU A 29 -8.83 -3.14 -2.36
C GLU A 29 -7.73 -2.08 -2.30
N ILE A 30 -6.57 -2.40 -2.86
CA ILE A 30 -5.45 -1.47 -2.99
C ILE A 30 -5.26 -1.18 -4.46
N ILE A 31 -5.22 0.11 -4.79
CA ILE A 31 -4.85 0.60 -6.11
C ILE A 31 -3.53 1.35 -5.95
N ILE A 32 -2.54 0.96 -6.72
CA ILE A 32 -1.23 1.63 -6.81
C ILE A 32 -0.98 2.06 -8.25
N SER A 33 -0.28 3.17 -8.44
CA SER A 33 0.14 3.59 -9.78
C SER A 33 1.23 2.67 -10.35
N GLU A 34 2.13 2.17 -9.50
CA GLU A 34 3.25 1.28 -9.84
C GLU A 34 3.73 0.58 -8.55
N GLY A 35 4.40 -0.57 -8.69
CA GLY A 35 5.12 -1.24 -7.61
C GLY A 35 4.68 -2.68 -7.34
N GLU A 36 5.40 -3.32 -6.44
CA GLU A 36 5.04 -4.63 -5.87
C GLU A 36 4.31 -4.46 -4.55
N ILE A 37 3.28 -5.28 -4.35
CA ILE A 37 2.51 -5.33 -3.10
C ILE A 37 2.60 -6.74 -2.51
N GLU A 38 2.95 -6.81 -1.24
CA GLU A 38 2.80 -8.01 -0.42
C GLU A 38 1.82 -7.68 0.73
N LYS A 39 0.77 -8.48 0.86
CA LYS A 39 -0.24 -8.32 1.92
C LYS A 39 0.00 -9.38 2.99
N ARG A 40 0.08 -8.95 4.25
CA ARG A 40 0.12 -9.81 5.44
C ARG A 40 -1.14 -9.58 6.25
N GLU A 41 -2.21 -10.28 5.87
CA GLU A 41 -3.56 -10.05 6.42
C GLU A 41 -3.66 -10.41 7.91
N ASP A 42 -2.90 -11.41 8.36
CA ASP A 42 -2.82 -11.82 9.77
C ASP A 42 -2.21 -10.71 10.65
N GLU A 43 -1.23 -9.98 10.10
CA GLU A 43 -0.56 -8.86 10.76
C GLU A 43 -1.24 -7.51 10.48
N GLN A 44 -2.25 -7.48 9.61
CA GLN A 44 -2.89 -6.25 9.13
C GLN A 44 -1.90 -5.26 8.48
N LEU A 45 -0.88 -5.79 7.80
CA LEU A 45 0.16 -5.00 7.14
C LEU A 45 0.13 -5.17 5.62
N VAL A 46 0.50 -4.09 4.94
CA VAL A 46 0.77 -4.08 3.50
C VAL A 46 2.15 -3.51 3.28
N TYR A 47 2.97 -4.26 2.55
CA TYR A 47 4.30 -3.90 2.15
C TYR A 47 4.26 -3.47 0.68
N ILE A 48 4.85 -2.32 0.39
CA ILE A 48 4.82 -1.70 -0.94
C ILE A 48 6.25 -1.31 -1.33
N LYS A 49 6.68 -1.77 -2.50
CA LYS A 49 7.96 -1.41 -3.10
C LYS A 49 7.74 -0.73 -4.45
N SER A 50 8.19 0.51 -4.57
CA SER A 50 8.28 1.21 -5.85
C SER A 50 9.48 0.71 -6.64
N LYS A 51 9.35 0.59 -7.96
CA LYS A 51 10.48 0.24 -8.85
C LYS A 51 10.96 1.41 -9.69
N THR A 52 10.24 2.52 -9.67
CA THR A 52 10.60 3.74 -10.39
C THR A 52 10.71 4.93 -9.44
N GLU A 53 11.39 5.98 -9.92
CA GLU A 53 11.41 7.27 -9.25
C GLU A 53 10.14 8.09 -9.55
N GLY A 54 9.80 9.02 -8.66
CA GLY A 54 8.74 10.01 -8.86
C GLY A 54 7.49 9.77 -8.00
N ILE A 55 6.45 10.57 -8.26
CA ILE A 55 5.24 10.56 -7.42
C ILE A 55 4.40 9.32 -7.67
N HIS A 56 4.17 8.55 -6.62
CA HIS A 56 3.27 7.40 -6.59
C HIS A 56 2.11 7.63 -5.65
N THR A 57 0.97 7.04 -6.00
CA THR A 57 -0.26 7.13 -5.21
C THR A 57 -0.70 5.74 -4.77
N ILE A 58 -0.98 5.59 -3.48
CA ILE A 58 -1.62 4.42 -2.89
C ILE A 58 -3.05 4.80 -2.51
N LYS A 59 -4.03 4.05 -3.00
CA LYS A 59 -5.44 4.17 -2.59
C LYS A 59 -5.92 2.88 -1.96
N ILE A 60 -6.53 3.01 -0.79
CA ILE A 60 -7.27 1.92 -0.13
C ILE A 60 -8.75 2.26 -0.13
N ILE A 61 -9.52 1.40 -0.78
CA ILE A 61 -10.98 1.47 -0.88
C ILE A 61 -11.62 0.27 -0.20
N LYS A 62 -12.81 0.45 0.37
CA LYS A 62 -13.58 -0.66 0.96
C LYS A 62 -14.06 -1.57 -0.16
N LYS A 63 -14.01 -2.89 0.03
CA LYS A 63 -14.76 -3.82 -0.82
C LYS A 63 -16.26 -3.62 -0.59
N ALA A 64 -17.02 -3.62 -1.68
CA ALA A 64 -18.48 -3.50 -1.65
C ALA A 64 -19.13 -4.73 -0.98
#